data_AF-A0A973EC63-F1
#
_entry.id   AF-A0A973EC63-F1
#
_cell.length_a   1.000
_cell.length_b   1.000
_cell.length_c   1.000
_cell.angle_alpha   90.00
_cell.angle_beta   90.00
_cell.angle_gamma   90.00
#
_symmetry.space_group_name_H-M   'P 1'
#
loop_
_entity.id
_entity.type
_entity.pdbx_description
1 polymer ?
#
loop_
_entity_poly.entity_id
_entity_poly.type
_entity_poly.pdbx_seq_one_letter_code
_entity_poly.pdbx_strand_id
1 'polypeptide(L)'
;EGAGALLLDAFRPGVPGGTGETFDWQRIPDSLAIPVILAGGLTSDNVADAITQVRPYAVDVSGGVESRKGIKDPLRIRAFCERVQATNAALSPTPSDASSLTTNSSTAN
;
A
#
# COMPACT_ATOMS: atom_id res chain seq x y z
N GLU A 1 -14.75 -7.60 -21.87
CA GLU A 1 -14.64 -7.03 -20.51
C GLU A 1 -13.49 -7.70 -19.78
N GLY A 2 -12.79 -6.98 -18.90
CA GLY A 2 -11.65 -7.47 -18.13
C GLY A 2 -11.71 -6.99 -16.67
N ALA A 3 -10.83 -7.50 -15.82
CA ALA A 3 -10.76 -7.07 -14.42
C ALA A 3 -10.32 -5.59 -14.31
N GLY A 4 -10.93 -4.84 -13.39
CA GLY A 4 -10.60 -3.43 -13.14
C GLY A 4 -9.35 -3.19 -12.29
N ALA A 5 -8.88 -4.21 -11.58
CA ALA A 5 -7.67 -4.19 -10.75
C ALA A 5 -7.15 -5.63 -10.55
N LEU A 6 -5.88 -5.76 -10.17
CA LEU A 6 -5.29 -7.02 -9.69
C LEU A 6 -5.18 -7.02 -8.18
N LEU A 7 -5.70 -8.05 -7.53
CA LEU A 7 -5.41 -8.33 -6.13
C LEU A 7 -4.21 -9.30 -6.05
N LEU A 8 -3.13 -8.85 -5.42
CA LEU A 8 -1.91 -9.65 -5.22
C LEU A 8 -1.85 -10.09 -3.76
N ASP A 9 -2.02 -11.40 -3.51
CA ASP A 9 -1.97 -12.01 -2.18
C ASP A 9 -0.69 -12.85 -2.01
N ALA A 10 -0.23 -12.99 -0.77
CA ALA A 10 0.89 -13.87 -0.45
C ALA A 10 0.48 -15.33 -0.62
N PHE A 11 1.22 -16.05 -1.46
CA PHE A 11 0.94 -17.45 -1.76
C PHE A 11 1.79 -18.39 -0.89
N ARG A 12 1.15 -19.36 -0.24
CA ARG A 12 1.81 -20.56 0.30
C ARG A 12 1.30 -21.82 -0.41
N PRO A 13 2.19 -22.68 -0.94
CA PRO A 13 1.78 -23.98 -1.48
C PRO A 13 1.02 -24.81 -0.45
N GLY A 14 -0.15 -25.33 -0.83
CA GLY A 14 -0.96 -26.21 0.01
C GLY A 14 -1.86 -25.51 1.04
N VAL A 15 -1.84 -24.17 1.12
CA VAL A 15 -2.74 -23.39 1.98
C VAL A 15 -3.53 -22.42 1.11
N PRO A 16 -4.88 -22.49 1.08
CA PRO A 16 -5.70 -21.45 0.47
C PRO A 16 -5.32 -20.07 1.05
N GLY A 17 -5.41 -18.99 0.25
CA GLY A 17 -4.94 -17.64 0.59
C GLY A 17 -5.38 -17.12 1.98
N GLY A 18 -4.76 -16.03 2.43
CA GLY A 18 -4.96 -15.51 3.79
C GLY A 18 -4.12 -16.21 4.87
N THR A 19 -2.91 -16.66 4.54
CA THR A 19 -1.95 -17.26 5.49
C THR A 19 -1.43 -16.29 6.55
N GLY A 20 -1.60 -14.98 6.32
CA GLY A 20 -1.10 -13.94 7.21
C GLY A 20 0.39 -13.60 6.98
N GLU A 21 0.97 -14.07 5.89
CA GLU A 21 2.36 -13.77 5.54
C GLU A 21 2.49 -12.76 4.44
N THR A 22 3.63 -12.07 4.40
CA THR A 22 4.01 -11.18 3.32
C THR A 22 4.84 -11.95 2.28
N PHE A 23 4.89 -11.44 1.06
CA PHE A 23 5.81 -11.91 0.03
C PHE A 23 6.78 -10.78 -0.32
N ASP A 24 7.83 -11.09 -1.09
CA ASP A 24 8.76 -10.09 -1.56
C ASP A 24 8.06 -9.13 -2.53
N TRP A 25 7.70 -7.95 -2.02
CA TRP A 25 7.02 -6.89 -2.76
C TRP A 25 7.87 -6.32 -3.91
N GLN A 26 9.20 -6.51 -3.90
CA GLN A 26 10.08 -6.11 -5.03
C GLN A 26 9.77 -6.87 -6.32
N ARG A 27 9.04 -7.98 -6.23
CA ARG A 27 8.63 -8.79 -7.38
C ARG A 27 7.47 -8.19 -8.16
N ILE A 28 6.81 -7.16 -7.62
CA ILE A 28 5.71 -6.45 -8.29
C ILE A 28 6.34 -5.47 -9.28
N PRO A 29 6.11 -5.61 -10.60
CA PRO A 29 6.69 -4.69 -11.57
C PRO A 29 6.02 -3.32 -11.50
N ASP A 30 6.83 -2.26 -11.45
CA ASP A 30 6.32 -0.87 -11.50
C ASP A 30 5.57 -0.55 -12.81
N SER A 31 5.81 -1.35 -13.87
CA SER A 31 5.20 -1.18 -15.19
C SER A 31 3.81 -1.80 -15.32
N LEU A 32 3.18 -2.24 -14.23
CA LEU A 32 1.83 -2.79 -14.25
C LEU A 32 0.84 -1.70 -14.70
N ALA A 33 0.25 -1.91 -15.87
CA ALA A 33 -0.70 -0.96 -16.47
C ALA A 33 -2.07 -0.92 -15.78
N ILE A 34 -2.33 -1.87 -14.87
CA ILE A 34 -3.61 -2.00 -14.16
C ILE A 34 -3.41 -1.80 -12.65
N PRO A 35 -4.37 -1.14 -11.97
CA PRO A 35 -4.27 -0.87 -10.54
C PRO A 35 -4.03 -2.14 -9.72
N VAL A 36 -3.15 -2.04 -8.73
CA VAL A 36 -2.83 -3.12 -7.80
C VAL A 36 -3.53 -2.89 -6.46
N ILE A 37 -4.21 -3.93 -5.98
CA ILE A 37 -4.67 -4.08 -4.59
C ILE A 37 -3.70 -5.04 -3.92
N LEU A 38 -2.96 -4.56 -2.92
CA LEU A 38 -1.98 -5.37 -2.21
C LEU A 38 -2.64 -6.06 -1.00
N ALA A 39 -2.54 -7.38 -0.94
CA ALA A 39 -3.03 -8.22 0.14
C ALA A 39 -1.91 -9.13 0.68
N GLY A 40 -2.23 -9.94 1.69
CA GLY A 40 -1.32 -10.94 2.24
C GLY A 40 -0.48 -10.44 3.39
N GLY A 41 -0.83 -10.87 4.61
CA GLY A 41 -0.03 -10.65 5.81
C GLY A 41 0.18 -9.19 6.22
N LEU A 42 -0.64 -8.27 5.71
CA LEU A 42 -0.58 -6.88 6.11
C LEU A 42 -1.03 -6.69 7.56
N THR A 43 -0.31 -5.86 8.29
CA THR A 43 -0.53 -5.47 9.69
C THR A 43 -0.25 -3.98 9.86
N SER A 44 -0.60 -3.40 11.01
CA SER A 44 -0.25 -2.01 11.33
C SER A 44 1.25 -1.73 11.37
N ASP A 45 2.05 -2.79 11.47
CA ASP A 45 3.50 -2.70 11.65
C ASP A 45 4.24 -2.70 10.31
N ASN A 46 3.67 -3.32 9.26
CA ASN A 46 4.32 -3.46 7.95
C ASN A 46 3.60 -2.72 6.80
N VAL A 47 2.37 -2.23 6.99
CA VAL A 47 1.60 -1.61 5.91
C VAL A 47 2.24 -0.32 5.38
N ALA A 48 2.98 0.41 6.22
CA ALA A 48 3.69 1.61 5.78
C ALA A 48 4.80 1.29 4.78
N ASP A 49 5.57 0.25 5.04
CA ASP A 49 6.63 -0.21 4.13
C ASP A 49 6.02 -0.73 2.83
N ALA A 50 4.92 -1.49 2.94
CA ALA A 50 4.16 -2.01 1.80
C ALA A 50 3.69 -0.88 0.88
N ILE A 51 3.07 0.17 1.44
CA ILE A 51 2.60 1.33 0.68
C ILE A 51 3.77 2.09 0.07
N THR A 52 4.84 2.31 0.83
CA THR A 52 5.99 3.10 0.36
C THR A 52 6.69 2.42 -0.81
N GLN A 53 6.82 1.10 -0.74
CA GLN A 53 7.50 0.28 -1.74
C GLN A 53 6.65 0.04 -2.99
N VAL A 54 5.39 -0.35 -2.83
CA VAL A 54 4.55 -0.82 -3.95
C VAL A 54 3.70 0.31 -4.55
N ARG A 55 3.42 1.37 -3.77
CA ARG A 55 2.47 2.43 -4.14
C ARG A 55 1.15 1.86 -4.67
N PRO A 56 0.52 0.91 -3.96
CA PRO A 56 -0.66 0.23 -4.47
C PRO A 56 -1.86 1.19 -4.52
N TYR A 57 -2.82 0.90 -5.39
CA TYR A 57 -4.09 1.63 -5.44
C TYR A 57 -4.90 1.43 -4.15
N ALA A 58 -4.87 0.23 -3.59
CA ALA A 58 -5.47 -0.09 -2.31
C ALA A 58 -4.70 -1.18 -1.56
N VAL A 59 -4.94 -1.29 -0.26
CA VAL A 59 -4.50 -2.41 0.57
C VAL A 59 -5.70 -3.19 1.07
N ASP A 60 -5.59 -4.52 1.13
CA ASP A 60 -6.60 -5.42 1.69
C ASP A 60 -6.03 -6.17 2.91
N VAL A 61 -6.78 -6.16 4.00
CA VAL A 61 -6.35 -6.76 5.27
C VAL A 61 -7.44 -7.65 5.85
N SER A 62 -7.06 -8.88 6.19
CA SER A 62 -7.92 -9.81 6.90
C SER A 62 -7.31 -10.26 8.24
N GLY A 63 -6.34 -11.18 8.24
CA GLY A 63 -5.80 -11.76 9.46
C GLY A 63 -5.03 -10.79 10.35
N GLY A 64 -4.34 -9.79 9.78
CA GLY A 64 -3.53 -8.84 10.54
C GLY A 64 -4.31 -7.88 11.44
N VAL A 65 -5.65 -7.85 11.32
CA VAL A 65 -6.54 -7.08 12.19
C VAL A 65 -7.46 -7.98 13.03
N GLU A 66 -7.17 -9.28 13.11
CA GLU A 66 -7.90 -10.23 13.96
C GLU A 66 -7.27 -10.36 15.35
N SER A 67 -8.08 -10.56 16.38
CA SER A 67 -7.62 -10.97 17.72
C SER A 67 -7.38 -12.48 17.81
N ARG A 68 -8.20 -13.24 17.07
CA ARG A 68 -8.11 -14.68 16.82
C ARG A 68 -8.82 -14.99 15.50
N LYS A 69 -8.54 -16.15 14.90
CA LYS A 69 -9.06 -16.54 13.58
C LYS A 69 -10.56 -16.23 13.41
N GLY A 70 -10.89 -15.39 12.44
CA GLY A 70 -12.25 -14.97 12.09
C GLY A 70 -12.87 -13.90 13.01
N ILE A 71 -12.17 -13.42 14.03
CA ILE A 71 -12.66 -12.42 14.99
C ILE A 71 -11.83 -11.15 14.88
N LYS A 72 -12.40 -10.13 14.25
CA LYS A 72 -11.79 -8.81 14.08
C LYS A 72 -11.62 -8.07 15.42
N ASP A 73 -10.51 -7.37 15.58
CA ASP A 73 -10.22 -6.52 16.73
C ASP A 73 -10.38 -5.04 16.32
N PRO A 74 -11.34 -4.30 16.89
CA PRO A 74 -11.56 -2.90 16.56
C PRO A 74 -10.33 -2.01 16.78
N LEU A 75 -9.49 -2.30 17.79
CA LEU A 75 -8.28 -1.53 18.05
C LEU A 75 -7.22 -1.79 16.98
N ARG A 76 -7.09 -3.03 16.50
CA ARG A 76 -6.17 -3.37 15.40
C ARG A 76 -6.63 -2.78 14.07
N ILE A 77 -7.93 -2.82 13.78
CA ILE A 77 -8.50 -2.15 12.60
C ILE A 77 -8.16 -0.66 12.65
N ARG A 78 -8.41 -0.01 13.79
CA ARG A 78 -8.13 1.41 13.96
C ARG A 78 -6.65 1.72 13.74
N ALA A 79 -5.75 0.97 14.39
CA ALA A 79 -4.31 1.15 14.25
C ALA A 79 -3.84 0.94 12.80
N PHE A 80 -4.41 -0.04 12.09
CA PHE A 80 -4.12 -0.28 10.67
C PHE A 80 -4.53 0.92 9.81
N CYS A 81 -5.77 1.40 9.95
CA CYS A 81 -6.28 2.55 9.20
C CYS A 81 -5.49 3.83 9.51
N GLU A 82 -5.17 4.09 10.78
CA GLU A 82 -4.36 5.23 11.20
C GLU A 82 -2.96 5.17 10.57
N ARG A 83 -2.33 3.99 10.52
CA ARG A 83 -1.04 3.82 9.86
C ARG A 83 -1.11 4.10 8.36
N VAL A 84 -2.11 3.56 7.66
CA VAL A 84 -2.33 3.81 6.22
C VAL A 84 -2.48 5.30 5.93
N GLN A 85 -3.32 5.99 6.71
CA GLN A 85 -3.56 7.43 6.56
C GLN A 85 -2.29 8.25 6.82
N ALA A 86 -1.57 7.94 7.90
CA ALA A 86 -0.33 8.63 8.25
C ALA A 86 0.74 8.46 7.15
N THR A 87 0.90 7.26 6.59
CA THR A 87 1.82 7.01 5.49
C THR A 87 1.43 7.80 4.23
N ASN A 88 0.15 7.79 3.85
CA ASN A 88 -0.31 8.55 2.68
C ASN A 88 -0.10 10.07 2.84
N ALA A 89 -0.31 10.60 4.05
CA ALA A 89 -0.05 12.01 4.35
C ALA A 89 1.45 12.34 4.21
N ALA A 90 2.33 11.47 4.71
CA ALA A 90 3.79 11.65 4.61
C ALA A 90 4.31 11.52 3.16
N LEU A 91 3.62 10.74 2.32
CA LEU A 91 3.98 10.53 0.92
C LEU A 91 3.41 11.58 -0.04
N SER A 92 2.50 12.43 0.43
CA SER A 92 1.97 13.54 -0.36
C SER A 92 3.00 14.68 -0.36
N PRO A 93 3.37 15.25 -1.52
CA PRO A 93 4.33 16.35 -1.56
C PRO A 93 3.79 17.52 -0.74
N THR A 94 4.57 18.02 0.21
CA THR A 94 4.23 19.25 0.93
C THR A 94 4.18 20.41 -0.07
N PRO A 95 3.22 21.35 0.05
CA PRO A 95 3.11 22.48 -0.86
C PRO A 95 4.37 23.34 -1.00
N SER A 96 5.37 23.18 -0.12
CA SER A 96 6.65 23.90 -0.15
C SER A 96 7.58 23.47 -1.29
N ASP A 97 7.47 22.25 -1.83
CA ASP A 97 8.40 21.75 -2.84
C ASP A 97 8.03 22.20 -4.27
N ALA A 98 6.79 22.68 -4.46
CA ALA A 98 6.28 23.14 -5.76
C ALA A 98 6.77 24.55 -6.17
N SER A 99 7.37 25.33 -5.25
CA SER A 99 7.82 26.70 -5.53
C SER A 99 9.25 26.81 -6.09
N SER A 100 9.98 25.70 -6.22
CA SER A 100 11.38 25.71 -6.67
C SER A 100 11.59 25.65 -8.19
N LEU A 101 10.51 25.54 -8.99
CA LEU A 101 10.58 25.28 -10.43
C LEU A 101 10.17 26.46 -11.34
N THR A 102 9.96 27.66 -10.80
CA THR A 102 9.67 28.86 -11.62
C THR A 102 10.59 30.01 -11.30
N THR A 103 11.84 29.92 -11.73
CA THR A 103 12.77 31.04 -12.01
C THR A 103 13.98 30.37 -12.66
N ASN A 104 14.18 30.46 -13.98
CA ASN A 104 14.81 31.59 -14.63
C ASN A 104 14.55 31.55 -16.15
N SER A 105 13.84 32.53 -16.69
CA SER A 105 14.00 32.91 -18.09
C SER A 105 13.63 34.38 -18.28
N SER A 106 14.54 35.25 -17.81
CA SER A 106 14.70 36.60 -18.33
C SER A 106 16.12 36.71 -18.88
N THR A 107 16.27 36.99 -20.18
CA THR A 107 16.92 38.21 -20.72
C THR A 107 17.23 38.02 -22.22
N ALA A 108 16.73 39.00 -23.00
CA ALA A 108 17.25 39.57 -24.26
C ALA A 108 17.53 38.65 -25.48
N ASN A 109 16.77 38.84 -26.56
CA ASN A 109 17.09 39.80 -27.63
C ASN A 109 15.87 40.06 -28.51
#